data_AF-A0AA87ZGX9-F1
#
_entry.id   AF-A0AA87ZGX9-F1
#
_cell.length_a   1.000
_cell.length_b   1.000
_cell.length_c   1.000
_cell.angle_alpha   90.00
_cell.angle_beta   90.00
_cell.angle_gamma   90.00
#
_symmetry.space_group_name_H-M   'P 1'
#
loop_
_entity.id
_entity.type
_entity.pdbx_description
1 polymer ?
#
loop_
_entity_poly.entity_id
_entity_poly.type
_entity_poly.pdbx_seq_one_letter_code
_entity_poly.pdbx_strand_id
1 'polypeptide(L)'
;MHDALQLKDNIKNEAADEVIKKYKRLLYDAEELEESTKKMEEINNEALAIYSLCYDYAISQEKVTYCSFAWNVAGSALLKLHAFKTIGERAFFCLASVLKEVL
;
A
#
# COMPACT_ATOMS: atom_id res chain seq x y z
N MET A 1 -4.93 33.86 -8.09
CA MET A 1 -3.99 33.23 -7.12
C MET A 1 -4.50 31.87 -6.65
N HIS A 2 -5.79 31.73 -6.35
CA HIS A 2 -6.41 30.45 -5.96
C HIS A 2 -6.26 29.35 -7.04
N ASP A 3 -6.55 29.68 -8.31
CA ASP A 3 -6.50 28.73 -9.42
C ASP A 3 -5.07 28.20 -9.68
N ALA A 4 -4.05 29.04 -9.48
CA ALA A 4 -2.65 28.64 -9.62
C ALA A 4 -2.17 27.72 -8.48
N LEU A 5 -2.75 27.83 -7.28
CA LEU A 5 -2.46 26.94 -6.15
C LEU A 5 -3.14 25.58 -6.33
N GLN A 6 -4.41 25.56 -6.75
CA GLN A 6 -5.13 24.32 -7.03
C GLN A 6 -4.46 23.51 -8.15
N LEU A 7 -4.03 24.18 -9.23
CA LEU A 7 -3.30 23.51 -10.32
C LEU A 7 -2.00 22.87 -9.81
N LYS A 8 -1.26 23.56 -8.95
CA LYS A 8 0.00 23.05 -8.38
C LYS A 8 -0.21 21.84 -7.47
N ASP A 9 -1.27 21.84 -6.68
CA ASP A 9 -1.60 20.71 -5.79
C ASP A 9 -2.10 19.50 -6.59
N ASN A 10 -2.89 19.71 -7.64
CA ASN A 10 -3.33 18.64 -8.54
C ASN A 10 -2.14 17.96 -9.24
N ILE A 11 -1.18 18.73 -9.79
CA ILE A 11 0.02 18.18 -10.43
C ILE A 11 0.86 17.35 -9.44
N LYS A 12 0.98 17.80 -8.19
CA LYS A 12 1.69 17.04 -7.15
C LYS A 12 1.01 15.72 -6.81
N ASN A 13 -0.31 15.72 -6.73
CA ASN A 13 -1.09 14.53 -6.44
C ASN A 13 -0.98 13.52 -7.59
N GLU A 14 -1.07 13.97 -8.84
CA GLU A 14 -0.86 13.12 -10.02
C GLU A 14 0.52 12.48 -10.02
N ALA A 15 1.57 13.26 -9.75
CA ALA A 15 2.93 12.73 -9.66
C ALA A 15 3.09 11.70 -8.53
N ALA A 16 2.45 11.92 -7.38
CA ALA A 16 2.47 10.97 -6.27
C ALA A 16 1.76 9.66 -6.64
N ASP A 17 0.61 9.76 -7.32
CA ASP A 17 -0.16 8.60 -7.78
C ASP A 17 0.60 7.78 -8.82
N GLU A 18 1.32 8.43 -9.75
CA GLU A 18 2.18 7.74 -10.72
C GLU A 18 3.31 6.98 -10.03
N VAL A 19 3.92 7.56 -9.01
CA VAL A 19 4.95 6.88 -8.21
C VAL A 19 4.34 5.69 -7.49
N ILE A 20 3.19 5.83 -6.83
CA ILE A 20 2.50 4.72 -6.15
C ILE A 20 2.20 3.60 -7.14
N LYS A 21 1.61 3.90 -8.30
CA LYS A 21 1.30 2.92 -9.35
C LYS A 21 2.56 2.20 -9.83
N LYS A 22 3.64 2.94 -10.09
CA LYS A 22 4.92 2.36 -10.49
C LYS A 22 5.42 1.35 -9.46
N TYR A 23 5.42 1.71 -8.17
CA TYR A 23 5.92 0.83 -7.12
C TYR A 23 4.99 -0.35 -6.84
N LYS A 24 3.66 -0.20 -7.00
CA LYS A 24 2.73 -1.34 -6.97
C LYS A 24 3.05 -2.35 -8.07
N ARG A 25 3.24 -1.89 -9.31
CA ARG A 25 3.64 -2.75 -10.43
C ARG A 25 4.96 -3.46 -10.19
N LEU A 26 5.94 -2.80 -9.59
CA LEU A 26 7.21 -3.44 -9.23
C LEU A 26 7.05 -4.50 -8.13
N LEU A 27 6.22 -4.22 -7.12
CA LEU A 27 6.00 -5.14 -6.00
C LEU A 27 5.19 -6.37 -6.43
N TYR A 28 4.14 -6.17 -7.21
CA TYR A 28 3.16 -7.21 -7.53
C TYR A 28 3.33 -7.82 -8.93
N ASP A 29 4.17 -7.27 -9.81
CA ASP A 29 4.15 -7.54 -11.25
C ASP A 29 2.74 -7.37 -11.87
N ALA A 30 1.90 -6.54 -11.25
CA ALA A 30 0.51 -6.29 -11.59
C ALA A 30 0.04 -4.95 -10.99
N GLU A 31 -1.16 -4.46 -11.36
CA GLU A 31 -1.68 -3.21 -10.79
C GLU A 31 -2.02 -3.36 -9.30
N GLU A 32 -2.56 -4.52 -8.92
CA GLU A 32 -2.96 -4.84 -7.55
C GLU A 32 -2.54 -6.26 -7.15
N LEU A 33 -2.56 -6.52 -5.85
CA LEU A 33 -2.13 -7.80 -5.27
C LEU A 33 -2.96 -8.99 -5.77
N GLU A 34 -4.26 -8.79 -5.97
CA GLU A 34 -5.20 -9.82 -6.42
C GLU A 34 -4.90 -10.33 -7.83
N GLU A 35 -4.23 -9.51 -8.65
CA GLU A 35 -3.86 -9.81 -10.04
C GLU A 35 -2.44 -10.39 -10.15
N SER A 36 -1.68 -10.40 -9.05
CA SER A 36 -0.29 -10.84 -9.04
C SER A 36 -0.16 -12.35 -9.27
N THR A 37 0.77 -12.73 -10.15
CA THR A 37 1.21 -14.12 -10.31
C THR A 37 2.45 -14.45 -9.48
N LYS A 38 3.03 -13.49 -8.75
CA LYS A 38 4.20 -13.72 -7.89
C LYS A 38 3.84 -14.62 -6.71
N LYS A 39 4.83 -15.32 -6.18
CA LYS A 39 4.64 -16.10 -4.96
C LYS A 39 4.36 -15.15 -3.80
N MET A 40 3.33 -15.45 -3.01
CA MET A 40 2.95 -14.62 -1.86
C MET A 40 4.10 -14.42 -0.87
N GLU A 41 4.98 -15.41 -0.70
CA GLU A 41 6.18 -15.29 0.14
C GLU A 41 7.14 -14.20 -0.36
N GLU A 42 7.37 -14.12 -1.67
CA GLU A 42 8.22 -13.09 -2.29
C GLU A 42 7.60 -11.71 -2.10
N ILE A 43 6.29 -11.58 -2.37
CA ILE A 43 5.54 -10.34 -2.15
C ILE A 43 5.63 -9.90 -0.69
N ASN A 44 5.46 -10.82 0.26
CA ASN A 44 5.53 -10.53 1.70
C ASN A 44 6.91 -10.02 2.11
N ASN A 45 7.98 -10.63 1.61
CA ASN A 45 9.34 -10.21 1.91
C ASN A 45 9.64 -8.82 1.35
N GLU A 46 9.24 -8.55 0.11
CA GLU A 46 9.39 -7.22 -0.51
C GLU A 46 8.53 -6.15 0.18
N ALA A 47 7.28 -6.48 0.52
CA ALA A 47 6.38 -5.60 1.26
C ALA A 47 6.95 -5.20 2.62
N LEU A 48 7.53 -6.16 3.36
CA LEU A 48 8.22 -5.89 4.61
C LEU A 48 9.44 -5.00 4.41
N ALA A 49 10.25 -5.23 3.36
CA ALA A 49 11.40 -4.39 3.05
C ALA A 49 11.00 -2.94 2.76
N ILE A 50 9.93 -2.73 1.98
CA ILE A 50 9.37 -1.39 1.72
C ILE A 50 8.91 -0.73 3.02
N TYR A 51 8.16 -1.46 3.85
CA TYR A 51 7.68 -0.94 5.13
C TYR A 51 8.83 -0.55 6.05
N SER A 52 9.82 -1.44 6.25
CA SER A 52 10.98 -1.17 7.09
C SER A 52 11.76 0.06 6.62
N LEU A 53 12.02 0.19 5.31
CA LEU A 53 12.70 1.36 4.77
C LEU A 53 11.93 2.66 5.04
N CYS A 54 10.62 2.66 4.80
CA CYS A 54 9.79 3.84 5.04
C CYS A 54 9.66 4.16 6.53
N TYR A 55 9.61 3.13 7.37
CA TYR A 55 9.56 3.27 8.81
C TYR A 55 10.85 3.88 9.35
N ASP A 56 12.01 3.36 8.96
CA ASP A 56 13.32 3.90 9.35
C ASP A 56 13.46 5.36 8.91
N TYR A 57 13.02 5.66 7.68
CA TYR A 57 12.99 7.04 7.19
C TYR A 57 12.05 7.91 8.01
N ALA A 58 10.82 7.45 8.28
CA ALA A 58 9.84 8.18 9.08
C ALA A 58 10.36 8.47 10.50
N ILE A 59 11.05 7.52 11.13
CA ILE A 59 11.71 7.69 12.43
C ILE A 59 12.82 8.74 12.33
N SER A 60 13.69 8.65 11.32
CA SER A 60 14.78 9.63 11.11
C SER A 60 14.29 11.07 10.91
N GLN A 61 13.05 11.23 10.44
CA GLN A 61 12.43 12.51 10.14
C GLN A 61 11.40 12.95 11.20
N GLU A 62 11.19 12.14 12.24
CA GLU A 62 10.17 12.31 13.28
C GLU A 62 8.75 12.52 12.69
N LYS A 63 8.45 11.85 11.56
CA LYS A 63 7.22 12.03 10.79
C LYS A 63 6.60 10.70 10.40
N VAL A 64 5.69 10.22 11.24
CA VAL A 64 4.91 8.98 11.01
C VAL A 64 4.14 9.00 9.68
N THR A 65 3.78 10.18 9.17
CA THR A 65 3.07 10.33 7.90
C THR A 65 3.87 9.80 6.70
N TYR A 66 5.20 9.65 6.81
CA TYR A 66 6.02 9.07 5.74
C TYR A 66 5.84 7.55 5.58
N CYS A 67 5.26 6.87 6.57
CA CYS A 67 4.82 5.48 6.41
C CYS A 67 3.63 5.33 5.46
N SER A 68 2.92 6.41 5.12
CA SER A 68 1.78 6.36 4.18
C SER A 68 2.17 5.79 2.81
N PHE A 69 3.39 6.05 2.35
CA PHE A 69 3.88 5.48 1.10
C PHE A 69 3.90 3.95 1.13
N ALA A 70 4.45 3.35 2.19
CA ALA A 70 4.45 1.90 2.36
C ALA A 70 3.02 1.34 2.43
N TRP A 71 2.10 2.02 3.12
CA TRP A 71 0.71 1.58 3.18
C TRP A 71 0.00 1.67 1.82
N ASN A 72 0.27 2.71 1.03
CA ASN A 72 -0.34 2.88 -0.28
C ASN A 72 0.17 1.86 -1.32
N VAL A 73 1.44 1.43 -1.21
CA VAL A 73 2.06 0.47 -2.13
C VAL A 73 1.84 -0.97 -1.67
N ALA A 74 2.26 -1.27 -0.44
CA ALA A 74 2.40 -2.64 0.08
C ALA A 74 1.28 -3.05 1.03
N GLY A 75 0.28 -2.19 1.25
CA GLY A 75 -0.64 -2.33 2.36
C GLY A 75 -1.49 -3.60 2.34
N SER A 76 -2.01 -3.96 1.18
CA SER A 76 -2.79 -5.18 1.01
C SER A 76 -1.98 -6.43 1.38
N ALA A 77 -0.69 -6.47 1.00
CA ALA A 77 0.20 -7.59 1.30
C ALA A 77 0.57 -7.65 2.78
N LEU A 78 0.94 -6.51 3.38
CA LEU A 78 1.26 -6.41 4.81
C LEU A 78 0.08 -6.82 5.69
N LEU A 79 -1.14 -6.41 5.32
CA LEU A 79 -2.35 -6.77 6.05
C LEU A 79 -2.68 -8.26 5.91
N LYS A 80 -2.56 -8.83 4.69
CA LYS A 80 -2.68 -10.29 4.46
C LYS A 80 -1.68 -11.07 5.31
N LEU A 81 -0.43 -10.64 5.32
CA LEU A 81 0.63 -11.25 6.12
C LEU A 81 0.33 -11.20 7.62
N HIS A 82 -0.10 -10.05 8.12
CA HIS A 82 -0.46 -9.90 9.53
C HIS A 82 -1.62 -10.83 9.91
N ALA A 83 -2.69 -10.86 9.11
CA ALA A 83 -3.84 -11.71 9.38
C ALA A 83 -3.46 -13.20 9.35
N PHE A 84 -2.64 -13.61 8.37
CA PHE A 84 -2.12 -14.97 8.30
C PHE A 84 -1.30 -15.35 9.54
N LYS A 85 -0.41 -14.46 10.01
CA LYS A 85 0.43 -14.69 11.20
C LYS A 85 -0.38 -14.72 12.51
N THR A 86 -1.43 -13.90 12.63
CA THR A 86 -2.17 -13.73 13.88
C THR A 86 -3.31 -14.73 14.03
N ILE A 87 -4.03 -15.03 12.95
CA ILE A 87 -5.26 -15.84 12.99
C ILE A 87 -4.99 -17.26 12.48
N GLY A 88 -3.90 -17.48 11.73
CA GLY A 88 -3.60 -18.77 11.10
C GLY A 88 -4.52 -19.13 9.93
N GLU A 89 -5.48 -18.26 9.61
CA GLU A 89 -6.44 -18.43 8.52
C GLU A 89 -6.15 -17.49 7.35
N ARG A 90 -6.62 -17.87 6.15
CA ARG A 90 -6.61 -16.98 4.99
C ARG A 90 -7.65 -15.89 5.20
N ALA A 91 -7.20 -14.66 5.42
CA ALA A 91 -8.08 -13.50 5.50
C ALA A 91 -8.78 -13.26 4.16
N PHE A 92 -10.10 -13.13 4.21
CA PHE A 92 -10.92 -12.73 3.09
C PHE A 92 -11.16 -11.22 3.13
N PHE A 93 -10.92 -10.54 2.01
CA PHE A 93 -11.12 -9.09 1.90
C PHE A 93 -12.50 -8.85 1.31
N CYS A 94 -13.32 -8.09 2.02
CA CYS A 94 -14.58 -7.60 1.50
C CYS A 94 -14.73 -6.11 1.86
N LEU A 95 -15.40 -5.37 0.98
CA LEU A 95 -15.81 -4.01 1.31
C LEU A 95 -16.81 -4.07 2.47
N ALA A 96 -16.79 -3.06 3.34
CA ALA A 96 -17.74 -2.97 4.44
C ALA A 96 -19.20 -2.97 3.97
N SER A 97 -19.47 -2.46 2.75
CA SER A 97 -20.78 -2.56 2.11
C SER A 97 -21.17 -4.01 1.81
N VAL A 98 -20.25 -4.79 1.23
CA VAL A 98 -20.47 -6.21 0.93
C VAL A 98 -20.62 -7.03 2.21
N LEU A 99 -19.84 -6.72 3.25
CA LEU A 99 -19.96 -7.41 4.54
C LEU A 99 -21.35 -7.23 5.17
N LYS A 100 -21.94 -6.04 5.05
CA LYS A 100 -23.31 -5.74 5.52
C LYS A 100 -24.40 -6.49 4.75
N GLU A 101 -24.11 -7.00 3.56
CA GLU A 101 -25.07 -7.82 2.79
C GLU A 101 -25.05 -9.29 3.22
N VAL A 102 -23.98 -9.72 3.91
CA VAL A 102 -23.75 -11.12 4.32
C VAL A 102 -23.98 -11.34 5.82
N LEU A 103 -23.81 -10.30 6.65
CA LEU A 103 -24.12 -10.28 8.10
C LEU A 103 -25.47 -9.61 8.37
#